data_AF-A0A844IPE7-F1
#
_entry.id   AF-A0A844IPE7-F1
#
_cell.length_a   1.000
_cell.length_b   1.000
_cell.length_c   1.000
_cell.angle_alpha   90.00
_cell.angle_beta   90.00
_cell.angle_gamma   90.00
#
_symmetry.space_group_name_H-M   'P 1'
#
loop_
_entity.id
_entity.type
_entity.pdbx_description
1 polymer ?
#
loop_
_entity_poly.entity_id
_entity_poly.type
_entity_poly.pdbx_seq_one_letter_code
_entity_poly.pdbx_strand_id
1 'polypeptide(L)' 'MPDLLAADVSVEIDGTVYNGQYTVNMKLQSLTVMSEYGVETTDTSYPSPSRTPLENNKGKAQLVLQRIVEKFLVRTKKNY' A
#
# COMPACT_ATOMS: atom_id res chain seq x y z
N MET A 1 -20.12 -6.27 -8.30
CA MET A 1 -18.74 -6.30 -7.79
C MET A 1 -18.69 -5.37 -6.59
N PRO A 2 -18.13 -5.76 -5.43
CA PRO A 2 -17.91 -4.79 -4.37
C PRO A 2 -16.94 -3.71 -4.89
N ASP A 3 -17.34 -2.44 -4.80
CA ASP A 3 -16.56 -1.30 -5.29
C ASP A 3 -15.29 -1.06 -4.46
N LEU A 4 -15.23 -1.68 -3.28
CA LEU A 4 -14.14 -1.63 -2.33
C LEU A 4 -13.59 -3.04 -2.13
N LEU A 5 -12.32 -3.22 -2.46
CA LEU A 5 -11.61 -4.49 -2.33
C LEU A 5 -10.42 -4.29 -1.40
N ALA A 6 -10.18 -5.21 -0.46
CA ALA A 6 -9.06 -5.14 0.45
C ALA A 6 -8.20 -6.41 0.39
N ALA A 7 -6.90 -6.26 0.59
CA ALA A 7 -5.97 -7.37 0.73
C ALA A 7 -4.74 -6.97 1.56
N ASP A 8 -4.08 -7.97 2.12
CA ASP A 8 -2.85 -7.76 2.87
C ASP A 8 -1.66 -7.53 1.93
N VAL A 9 -0.70 -6.76 2.41
CA VAL A 9 0.55 -6.46 1.71
C VAL A 9 1.71 -6.44 2.70
N SER A 10 2.85 -6.93 2.27
CA SER A 10 4.09 -6.87 3.04
C SER A 10 5.24 -6.38 2.17
N VAL A 11 6.21 -5.74 2.82
CA VAL A 11 7.49 -5.34 2.25
C VAL A 11 8.60 -5.70 3.23
N GLU A 12 9.75 -6.13 2.70
CA GLU A 12 10.95 -6.35 3.50
C GLU A 12 11.91 -5.19 3.29
N ILE A 13 12.36 -4.56 4.38
CA ILE A 13 13.32 -3.46 4.37
C ILE A 13 14.40 -3.79 5.40
N ASP A 14 15.66 -3.85 4.98
CA ASP A 14 16.82 -4.19 5.81
C ASP A 14 16.62 -5.49 6.63
N GLY A 15 16.01 -6.52 6.03
CA GLY A 15 15.74 -7.81 6.67
C GLY A 15 14.59 -7.82 7.68
N THR A 16 13.86 -6.70 7.84
CA THR A 16 12.65 -6.61 8.65
C THR A 16 11.42 -6.60 7.75
N VAL A 17 10.45 -7.47 8.05
CA VAL A 17 9.17 -7.52 7.32
C VAL A 17 8.18 -6.56 7.94
N TYR A 18 7.67 -5.64 7.14
CA TYR A 18 6.65 -4.68 7.50
C TYR A 18 5.34 -5.07 6.83
N ASN A 19 4.28 -5.16 7.64
CA ASN A 19 2.96 -5.58 7.19
C ASN A 19 2.01 -4.39 7.09
N GLY A 20 1.06 -4.49 6.17
CA GLY A 20 -0.02 -3.54 6.03
C GLY A 20 -1.19 -4.17 5.27
N GLN A 21 -2.23 -3.37 5.11
CA GLN A 21 -3.39 -3.69 4.31
C GLN A 21 -3.58 -2.60 3.27
N TYR A 22 -3.98 -2.99 2.07
CA TYR A 22 -4.36 -2.03 1.04
C TYR A 22 -5.79 -2.26 0.60
N THR A 23 -6.46 -1.14 0.32
CA THR A 23 -7.84 -1.08 -0.11
C THR A 23 -7.89 -0.37 -1.46
N VAL A 24 -8.51 -1.01 -2.44
CA VAL A 24 -8.74 -0.50 -3.79
C VAL A 24 -10.20 -0.09 -3.90
N ASN A 25 -10.44 1.20 -4.16
CA ASN A 25 -11.75 1.72 -4.50
C ASN A 25 -11.82 1.93 -6.01
N MET A 26 -12.52 1.04 -6.72
CA MET A 26 -12.61 1.08 -8.18
C MET A 26 -13.48 2.24 -8.68
N LYS A 27 -14.41 2.73 -7.86
CA LYS A 27 -15.28 3.86 -8.20
C LYS A 27 -14.54 5.19 -8.15
N LEU A 28 -13.68 5.37 -7.15
CA LEU A 28 -12.86 6.57 -6.97
C LEU A 28 -11.48 6.46 -7.63
N GLN A 29 -11.16 5.30 -8.21
CA GLN A 29 -9.82 4.97 -8.73
C GLN A 29 -8.71 5.26 -7.71
N SER A 30 -8.95 4.93 -6.43
CA SER A 30 -8.03 5.21 -5.33
C SER A 30 -7.53 3.93 -4.65
N LEU A 31 -6.25 3.92 -4.30
CA LEU A 31 -5.55 2.92 -3.52
C LEU A 31 -5.15 3.54 -2.18
N THR A 32 -5.70 3.01 -1.08
CA THR A 32 -5.29 3.39 0.28
C THR A 32 -4.48 2.27 0.88
N VAL A 33 -3.33 2.58 1.46
CA VAL A 33 -2.49 1.63 2.20
C VAL A 33 -2.42 2.08 3.66
N MET A 34 -2.64 1.12 4.56
CA MET A 34 -2.65 1.34 6.01
C MET A 34 -1.73 0.33 6.69
N SER A 35 -0.92 0.80 7.62
CA SER A 35 -0.11 0.01 8.52
C SER A 35 -0.03 0.70 9.89
N GLU A 36 0.57 0.02 10.87
CA GLU A 36 0.88 0.64 12.18
C GLU A 36 1.82 1.85 12.07
N TYR A 37 2.56 1.97 10.96
CA TYR A 37 3.53 3.04 10.71
C TYR A 37 2.90 4.26 10.02
N GLY A 38 1.68 4.13 9.50
CA GLY A 38 0.95 5.24 8.88
C GLY A 38 -0.07 4.81 7.81
N VAL A 39 -0.67 5.83 7.19
CA VAL A 39 -1.66 5.71 6.12
C VAL A 39 -1.27 6.61 4.97
N GLU A 40 -1.39 6.10 3.75
CA GLU A 40 -1.23 6.90 2.53
C GLU A 40 -2.26 6.48 1.47
N THR A 41 -2.82 7.47 0.77
CA THR A 41 -3.77 7.26 -0.32
C THR A 41 -3.16 7.80 -1.62
N THR A 42 -3.26 7.03 -2.69
CA THR A 42 -2.78 7.36 -4.03
C THR A 42 -3.77 6.85 -5.07
N ASP A 43 -3.61 7.21 -6.34
CA ASP A 43 -4.44 6.69 -7.42
C ASP A 43 -4.19 5.19 -7.66
N THR A 44 -5.14 4.48 -8.23
CA THR A 44 -4.91 3.10 -8.69
C THR A 44 -4.01 3.05 -9.93
N SER A 45 -3.40 1.90 -10.17
CA SER A 45 -2.79 1.57 -11.47
C SER A 45 -3.87 1.44 -12.55
N TYR A 46 -3.50 1.71 -13.81
CA TYR A 46 -4.38 1.54 -14.96
C TYR A 46 -4.97 0.12 -14.99
N PRO A 47 -6.29 -0.04 -15.21
CA PRO A 47 -6.94 -1.33 -15.20
C PRO A 47 -6.36 -2.25 -16.28
N SER A 48 -6.07 -3.49 -15.91
CA SER A 48 -5.66 -4.54 -16.84
C SER A 48 -6.81 -5.54 -17.00
N PRO A 49 -7.15 -5.96 -18.24
CA PRO A 49 -8.19 -6.97 -18.46
C PRO A 49 -7.78 -8.36 -17.97
N SER A 50 -6.48 -8.59 -17.69
CA SER A 50 -5.95 -9.91 -17.32
C SER A 50 -5.68 -10.07 -15.82
N ARG A 51 -5.95 -9.05 -15.00
CA ARG A 51 -5.67 -9.05 -13.55
C ARG A 51 -6.84 -8.51 -12.77
N THR A 52 -7.07 -9.06 -11.57
CA THR A 52 -8.01 -8.43 -10.64
C THR A 52 -7.49 -7.05 -10.21
N PRO A 53 -8.37 -6.13 -9.77
CA PRO A 53 -7.93 -4.84 -9.25
C PRO A 53 -6.90 -4.95 -8.12
N LEU A 54 -7.02 -5.97 -7.27
CA LEU A 54 -6.06 -6.22 -6.19
C LEU A 54 -4.68 -6.60 -6.75
N GLU A 55 -4.62 -7.60 -7.63
CA GLU A 55 -3.37 -8.02 -8.27
C GLU A 55 -2.70 -6.90 -9.08
N ASN A 56 -3.51 -6.08 -9.74
CA ASN A 56 -3.03 -4.96 -10.54
C ASN A 56 -2.43 -3.84 -9.69
N ASN A 57 -2.93 -3.66 -8.46
CA ASN A 57 -2.47 -2.62 -7.54
C ASN A 57 -1.45 -3.12 -6.52
N LYS A 58 -1.22 -4.44 -6.39
CA LYS A 58 -0.30 -5.02 -5.40
C LYS A 58 1.10 -4.41 -5.42
N GLY A 59 1.71 -4.26 -6.59
CA GLY A 59 3.05 -3.66 -6.70
C GLY A 59 3.07 -2.18 -6.27
N LYS A 60 2.02 -1.43 -6.59
CA LYS A 60 1.86 -0.03 -6.14
C LYS A 60 1.63 0.02 -4.63
N ALA A 61 0.84 -0.89 -4.08
CA ALA A 61 0.60 -1.00 -2.64
C ALA A 61 1.91 -1.29 -1.87
N GLN A 62 2.78 -2.16 -2.42
CA GLN A 62 4.11 -2.40 -1.85
C GLN A 62 4.97 -1.14 -1.84
N LEU A 63 5.04 -0.41 -2.96
CA LEU A 63 5.79 0.85 -3.02
C LEU A 63 5.27 1.90 -2.03
N VAL A 64 3.95 1.99 -1.86
CA VAL A 64 3.33 2.92 -0.91
C VAL A 64 3.63 2.48 0.53
N LEU A 65 3.49 1.19 0.86
CA LEU A 65 3.84 0.67 2.19
C LEU A 65 5.32 0.93 2.51
N GLN A 66 6.21 0.71 1.55
CA GLN A 66 7.63 1.01 1.71
C GLN A 66 7.86 2.49 2.05
N ARG A 67 7.23 3.43 1.32
CA ARG A 67 7.35 4.87 1.63
C ARG A 67 6.81 5.23 3.01
N ILE A 68 5.69 4.63 3.43
CA ILE A 68 5.13 4.82 4.77
C ILE A 68 6.18 4.43 5.82
N VAL A 69 6.79 3.25 5.67
CA VAL A 69 7.80 2.74 6.59
C VAL A 69 9.08 3.58 6.56
N GLU A 70 9.59 3.94 5.39
CA GLU A 70 10.77 4.80 5.24
C GLU A 70 10.57 6.16 5.92
N LYS A 71 9.40 6.80 5.73
CA LYS A 71 9.04 8.05 6.43
C LYS A 71 9.02 7.87 7.94
N PHE A 72 8.48 6.76 8.44
CA PHE A 72 8.46 6.44 9.86
C PHE A 72 9.89 6.25 10.41
N LEU A 73 10.72 5.44 9.75
CA LEU A 73 12.11 5.19 10.15
C LEU A 73 12.97 6.46 10.14
N VAL A 74 12.78 7.34 9.16
CA VAL A 74 13.48 8.64 9.13
C VAL A 74 13.05 9.53 10.30
N ARG A 75 11.76 9.55 10.64
CA ARG A 75 11.25 10.33 11.79
C ARG A 75 11.78 9.78 13.12
N THR A 76 11.81 8.47 13.30
CA THR A 76 12.32 7.87 14.54
C THR A 76 13.82 8.09 14.70
N LYS A 77 14.62 7.98 13.62
CA LYS A 77 16.06 8.26 13.65
C LYS A 77 16.40 9.73 13.95
N LYS A 78 15.54 10.69 13.60
CA LYS A 78 15.75 12.12 13.89
C LYS A 78 15.41 12.53 15.32
N ASN A 79 14.70 11.67 16.07
CA ASN A 79 14.27 11.95 17.44
C ASN A 79 15.19 11.31 18.50
N TYR A 80 16.32 10.73 18.08
CA TYR A 80 17.41 10.24 18.93
C TYR A 80 18.66 11.09 18.69
#